data_AF-A0AAV5E827-F1
#
_entry.id   AF-A0AAV5E827-F1
#
_cell.length_a   1.000
_cell.length_b   1.000
_cell.length_c   1.000
_cell.angle_alpha   90.00
_cell.angle_beta   90.00
_cell.angle_gamma   90.00
#
_symmetry.space_group_name_H-M   'P 1'
#
loop_
_entity.id
_entity.type
_entity.pdbx_description
1 polymer ?
#
loop_
_entity_poly.entity_id
_entity_poly.type
_entity_poly.pdbx_seq_one_letter_code
_entity_poly.pdbx_strand_id
1 'polypeptide(L)'
;MFESPTGDALTRVHTLYTPLRTAAATLHNVFTNKVYHASLPDPPFRCRYIIGSSHGWLVTADKHSSLHLLNPVTSTQLALPMPQSIKGVRASFSSDGALIGYYIDTPNVMFRSISNHVKPQFLPPEKTRQLLYQKIVLSSDRSDGDCTVLLRHRPGDLSFARVGDTEWTWLDTMERCELYNDFFFNDNDRCFYAVREDGEVHTIDLNGPSPIVKVIFNGLSWQNTCPYYILLSSWGDIFHIRRIYDPPDHKSYSDEEHEQNHKVDLAEQKVTKIKDL
;
A
#
# COMPACT_ATOMS: atom_id res chain seq x y z
N MET A 1 -53.63 -23.92 54.49
CA MET A 1 -54.05 -24.76 53.35
C MET A 1 -52.97 -24.60 52.27
N PHE A 2 -52.29 -25.71 51.96
CA PHE A 2 -51.38 -26.00 50.83
C PHE A 2 -50.02 -25.27 50.66
N GLU A 3 -48.97 -26.03 51.01
CA GLU A 3 -47.67 -26.33 50.35
C GLU A 3 -47.17 -25.54 49.10
N SER A 4 -45.97 -24.95 49.25
CA SER A 4 -44.67 -24.99 48.47
C SER A 4 -44.57 -25.42 46.98
N PRO A 5 -43.39 -25.33 46.30
CA PRO A 5 -42.37 -24.26 46.18
C PRO A 5 -41.77 -24.12 44.74
N THR A 6 -41.00 -23.05 44.45
CA THR A 6 -39.79 -22.97 43.57
C THR A 6 -39.40 -21.48 43.50
N GLY A 7 -38.18 -21.01 43.77
CA GLY A 7 -36.89 -21.50 43.32
C GLY A 7 -36.43 -20.60 42.17
N ASP A 8 -35.71 -19.50 42.44
CA ASP A 8 -34.51 -19.17 41.68
C ASP A 8 -33.73 -17.98 42.26
N ALA A 9 -32.46 -18.28 42.58
CA ALA A 9 -31.44 -17.33 42.94
C ALA A 9 -30.92 -16.66 41.65
N LEU A 10 -31.11 -15.34 41.54
CA LEU A 10 -30.49 -14.53 40.50
C LEU A 10 -28.97 -14.51 40.73
N THR A 11 -28.32 -15.46 40.08
CA THR A 11 -26.87 -15.58 40.01
C THR A 11 -26.32 -14.40 39.22
N ARG A 12 -25.54 -13.55 39.90
CA ARG A 12 -24.63 -12.59 39.26
C ARG A 12 -23.72 -13.37 38.30
N VAL A 13 -23.96 -13.25 37.00
CA VAL A 13 -23.00 -13.68 36.00
C VAL A 13 -21.86 -12.67 36.02
N HIS A 14 -20.83 -12.96 36.83
CA HIS A 14 -19.49 -12.45 36.57
C HIS A 14 -19.06 -13.01 35.22
N THR A 15 -19.15 -12.19 34.17
CA THR A 15 -18.44 -12.47 32.92
C THR A 15 -16.97 -12.44 33.25
N LEU A 16 -16.39 -13.62 33.49
CA LEU A 16 -14.96 -13.81 33.61
C LEU A 16 -14.35 -13.32 32.29
N TYR A 17 -13.58 -12.24 32.39
CA TYR A 17 -12.69 -11.78 31.32
C TYR A 17 -11.71 -12.93 31.04
N THR A 18 -12.04 -13.79 30.08
CA THR A 18 -11.04 -14.67 29.49
C THR A 18 -10.00 -13.77 28.81
N PRO A 19 -8.71 -13.82 29.20
CA PRO A 19 -7.70 -13.04 28.50
C PRO A 19 -7.73 -13.46 27.03
N LEU A 20 -7.84 -12.45 26.15
CA LEU A 20 -7.76 -12.61 24.71
C LEU A 20 -6.57 -13.52 24.40
N ARG A 21 -6.87 -14.66 23.78
CA ARG A 21 -5.86 -15.60 23.32
C ARG A 21 -4.94 -14.81 22.39
N THR A 22 -3.70 -14.56 22.81
CA THR A 22 -2.67 -13.93 21.97
C THR A 22 -2.65 -14.65 20.63
N ALA A 23 -3.02 -13.97 19.55
CA ALA A 23 -3.11 -14.59 18.25
C ALA A 23 -1.70 -14.97 17.80
N ALA A 24 -1.44 -16.24 17.51
CA ALA A 24 -0.15 -16.65 16.94
C ALA A 24 -0.18 -16.53 15.40
N ALA A 25 0.93 -16.07 14.83
CA ALA A 25 1.23 -16.15 13.40
C ALA A 25 2.35 -17.16 13.15
N THR A 26 2.33 -17.75 11.96
CA THR A 26 3.37 -18.66 11.48
C THR A 26 4.06 -18.01 10.29
N LEU A 27 5.38 -17.85 10.37
CA LEU A 27 6.22 -17.33 9.30
C LEU A 27 7.00 -18.48 8.66
N HIS A 28 6.90 -18.60 7.35
CA HIS A 28 7.61 -19.62 6.58
C HIS A 28 8.79 -18.99 5.85
N ASN A 29 10.00 -19.48 6.11
CA ASN A 29 11.17 -19.10 5.34
C ASN A 29 11.25 -20.01 4.11
N VAL A 30 10.96 -19.45 2.94
CA VAL A 30 10.89 -20.21 1.68
C VAL A 30 12.26 -20.76 1.24
N PHE A 31 13.36 -20.09 1.57
CA PHE A 31 14.71 -20.52 1.19
C PHE A 31 15.25 -21.68 2.03
N THR A 32 14.95 -21.68 3.32
CA THR A 32 15.47 -22.67 4.29
C THR A 32 14.43 -23.72 4.67
N ASN A 33 13.19 -23.56 4.22
CA ASN A 33 12.02 -24.35 4.61
C ASN A 33 11.78 -24.39 6.14
N LYS A 34 12.28 -23.39 6.88
CA LYS A 34 12.10 -23.28 8.33
C LYS A 34 10.81 -22.54 8.66
N VAL A 35 10.20 -22.95 9.78
CA VAL A 35 8.97 -22.37 10.32
C VAL A 35 9.29 -21.63 11.61
N TYR A 36 8.77 -20.41 11.74
CA TYR A 36 8.88 -19.59 12.94
C TYR A 36 7.48 -19.25 13.44
N HIS A 37 7.32 -19.19 14.76
CA HIS A 37 6.07 -18.80 15.40
C HIS A 37 6.25 -17.47 16.11
N ALA A 38 5.35 -16.54 15.84
CA ALA A 38 5.36 -15.20 16.43
C ALA A 38 4.04 -14.94 17.15
N SER A 39 4.12 -14.28 18.30
CA SER A 39 2.93 -13.75 18.98
C SER A 39 2.54 -12.43 18.30
N LEU A 40 1.30 -12.35 17.83
CA LEU A 40 0.77 -11.13 17.25
C LEU A 40 0.25 -10.23 18.37
N PRO A 41 0.58 -8.93 18.32
CA PRO A 41 0.14 -8.01 19.35
C PRO A 41 -1.33 -7.67 19.14
N ASP A 42 -2.01 -7.25 20.20
CA ASP A 42 -3.31 -6.59 20.06
C ASP A 42 -3.15 -5.22 19.36
N PRO A 43 -4.15 -4.75 18.59
CA PRO A 43 -5.39 -5.43 18.26
C PRO A 43 -5.22 -6.53 17.20
N PRO A 44 -6.14 -7.52 17.14
CA PRO A 44 -5.95 -8.77 16.40
C PRO A 44 -5.54 -8.60 14.94
N PHE A 45 -4.37 -9.13 14.59
CA PHE A 45 -3.86 -9.15 13.21
C PHE A 45 -4.76 -9.90 12.23
N ARG A 46 -5.49 -10.95 12.68
CA ARG A 46 -6.32 -11.82 11.81
C ARG A 46 -7.44 -11.07 11.08
N CYS A 47 -7.83 -9.90 11.55
CA CYS A 47 -8.86 -9.08 10.92
C CYS A 47 -8.28 -7.97 10.04
N ARG A 48 -6.95 -7.94 9.84
CA ARG A 48 -6.26 -6.92 9.05
C ARG A 48 -5.98 -7.41 7.63
N TYR A 49 -5.95 -6.46 6.70
CA TYR A 49 -5.55 -6.70 5.31
C TYR A 49 -4.07 -6.33 5.14
N ILE A 50 -3.28 -7.19 4.53
CA ILE A 50 -1.85 -6.93 4.29
C ILE A 50 -1.71 -6.13 3.00
N ILE A 51 -1.10 -4.95 3.09
CA ILE A 51 -0.88 -4.04 1.95
C ILE A 51 0.51 -4.27 1.35
N GLY A 52 1.47 -4.61 2.18
CA GLY A 52 2.84 -4.84 1.74
C GLY A 52 3.77 -5.23 2.87
N SER A 53 5.03 -5.40 2.53
CA SER A 53 6.10 -5.70 3.46
C SER A 53 7.39 -5.06 2.98
N SER A 54 8.20 -4.55 3.90
CA SER A 54 9.52 -4.00 3.58
C SER A 54 10.36 -4.01 4.85
N HIS A 55 11.66 -4.30 4.72
CA HIS A 55 12.61 -4.19 5.83
C HIS A 55 12.21 -4.94 7.12
N GLY A 56 11.57 -6.11 6.98
CA GLY A 56 11.09 -6.91 8.12
C GLY A 56 9.78 -6.41 8.75
N TRP A 57 9.21 -5.31 8.26
CA TRP A 57 7.90 -4.81 8.66
C TRP A 57 6.81 -5.26 7.70
N LEU A 58 5.64 -5.57 8.25
CA LEU A 58 4.39 -5.71 7.51
C LEU A 58 3.61 -4.40 7.60
N VAL A 59 3.00 -3.99 6.50
CA VAL A 59 2.02 -2.92 6.51
C VAL A 59 0.62 -3.51 6.41
N THR A 60 -0.21 -3.15 7.37
CA THR A 60 -1.55 -3.72 7.53
C THR A 60 -2.61 -2.65 7.65
N ALA A 61 -3.80 -2.91 7.12
CA ALA A 61 -4.97 -2.05 7.27
C ALA A 61 -6.01 -2.74 8.18
N ASP A 62 -6.47 -2.05 9.22
CA ASP A 62 -7.43 -2.59 10.17
C ASP A 62 -8.90 -2.52 9.67
N LYS A 63 -9.85 -2.87 10.55
CA LYS A 63 -11.29 -2.86 10.24
C LYS A 63 -11.84 -1.47 9.87
N HIS A 64 -11.17 -0.40 10.30
CA HIS A 64 -11.48 0.99 9.98
C HIS A 64 -10.66 1.52 8.80
N SER A 65 -9.88 0.65 8.15
CA SER A 65 -8.93 1.00 7.09
C SER A 65 -7.72 1.80 7.57
N SER A 66 -7.47 1.92 8.87
CA SER A 66 -6.28 2.62 9.36
C SER A 66 -5.05 1.75 9.14
N LEU A 67 -3.97 2.37 8.67
CA LEU A 67 -2.72 1.69 8.36
C LEU A 67 -1.83 1.57 9.59
N HIS A 68 -1.16 0.43 9.72
CA HIS A 68 -0.27 0.10 10.81
C HIS A 68 0.95 -0.64 10.29
N LEU A 69 2.13 -0.24 10.76
CA LEU A 69 3.34 -1.04 10.66
C LEU A 69 3.32 -2.09 11.78
N LEU A 70 3.66 -3.33 11.43
CA LEU A 70 3.81 -4.44 12.35
C LEU A 70 5.15 -5.13 12.10
N ASN A 71 6.00 -5.18 13.12
CA ASN A 71 7.16 -6.06 13.11
C ASN A 71 6.76 -7.40 13.73
N PRO A 72 6.68 -8.49 12.94
CA PRO A 72 6.23 -9.78 13.46
C PRO A 72 7.28 -10.46 14.35
N VAL A 73 8.55 -10.04 14.33
CA VAL A 73 9.61 -10.61 15.18
C VAL A 73 9.62 -9.94 16.54
N THR A 74 9.53 -8.61 16.58
CA THR A 74 9.57 -7.82 17.82
C THR A 74 8.19 -7.54 18.41
N SER A 75 7.12 -7.92 17.71
CA SER A 75 5.73 -7.61 18.08
C SER A 75 5.46 -6.10 18.23
N THR A 76 6.30 -5.24 17.62
CA THR A 76 6.10 -3.78 17.66
C THR A 76 5.01 -3.37 16.67
N GLN A 77 4.13 -2.45 17.08
CA GLN A 77 3.14 -1.82 16.20
C GLN A 77 3.27 -0.31 16.22
N LEU A 78 3.19 0.31 15.04
CA LEU A 78 3.20 1.75 14.87
C LEU A 78 2.05 2.14 13.95
N ALA A 79 1.26 3.13 14.37
CA ALA A 79 0.23 3.69 13.51
C ALA A 79 0.87 4.51 12.40
N LEU A 80 0.30 4.45 11.20
CA LEU A 80 0.56 5.37 10.11
C LEU A 80 -0.56 6.43 10.05
N PRO A 81 -0.36 7.54 9.32
CA PRO A 81 -1.38 8.57 9.21
C PRO A 81 -2.75 8.06 8.78
N MET A 82 -3.78 8.72 9.30
CA MET A 82 -5.16 8.29 9.12
C MET A 82 -5.60 8.36 7.65
N PRO A 83 -6.56 7.53 7.21
CA PRO A 83 -6.99 7.50 5.81
C PRO A 83 -7.48 8.88 5.30
N GLN A 84 -8.17 9.65 6.15
CA GLN A 84 -8.70 10.98 5.80
C GLN A 84 -7.63 12.07 5.64
N SER A 85 -6.38 11.80 6.02
CA SER A 85 -5.27 12.73 5.75
C SER A 85 -4.75 12.62 4.31
N ILE A 86 -5.11 11.55 3.59
CA ILE A 86 -4.81 11.42 2.16
C ILE A 86 -5.63 12.45 1.39
N LYS A 87 -4.97 13.18 0.48
CA LYS A 87 -5.64 14.16 -0.38
C LYS A 87 -6.80 13.51 -1.14
N GLY A 88 -7.98 14.09 -1.02
CA GLY A 88 -9.19 13.59 -1.68
C GLY A 88 -9.91 12.46 -0.93
N VAL A 89 -9.48 12.09 0.28
CA VAL A 89 -10.17 11.08 1.09
C VAL A 89 -10.92 11.75 2.24
N ARG A 90 -12.22 11.49 2.36
CA ARG A 90 -13.06 12.04 3.44
C ARG A 90 -13.79 10.93 4.16
N ALA A 91 -13.61 10.83 5.47
CA ALA A 91 -14.37 9.90 6.30
C ALA A 91 -15.84 10.31 6.36
N SER A 92 -16.72 9.31 6.41
CA SER A 92 -18.17 9.47 6.55
C SER A 92 -18.64 8.72 7.78
N PHE A 93 -19.50 9.36 8.56
CA PHE A 93 -19.99 8.85 9.84
C PHE A 93 -21.51 8.84 9.85
N SER A 94 -22.10 7.87 10.54
CA SER A 94 -23.53 7.86 10.87
C SER A 94 -23.84 8.89 11.95
N SER A 95 -25.14 9.11 12.20
CA SER A 95 -25.61 10.08 13.20
C SER A 95 -25.20 9.74 14.64
N ASP A 96 -24.88 8.48 14.93
CA ASP A 96 -24.35 8.00 16.20
C ASP A 96 -22.80 8.07 16.29
N GLY A 97 -22.13 8.58 15.26
CA GLY A 97 -20.67 8.74 15.20
C GLY A 97 -19.90 7.50 14.75
N ALA A 98 -20.57 6.41 14.34
CA ALA A 98 -19.86 5.24 13.81
C ALA A 98 -19.33 5.51 12.39
N LEU A 99 -18.10 5.06 12.10
CA LEU A 99 -17.51 5.16 10.76
C LEU A 99 -18.28 4.25 9.80
N ILE A 100 -18.93 4.84 8.79
CA ILE A 100 -19.69 4.10 7.77
C ILE A 100 -18.90 3.90 6.47
N GLY A 101 -17.87 4.70 6.23
CA GLY A 101 -17.03 4.57 5.03
C GLY A 101 -16.26 5.83 4.70
N TYR A 102 -15.78 5.88 3.47
CA TYR A 102 -14.95 6.97 2.94
C TYR A 102 -15.44 7.39 1.57
N TYR A 103 -15.49 8.70 1.34
CA TYR A 103 -15.57 9.27 0.01
C TYR A 103 -14.15 9.45 -0.52
N ILE A 104 -13.92 8.94 -1.73
CA ILE A 104 -12.65 9.07 -2.45
C ILE A 104 -12.94 9.93 -3.67
N ASP A 105 -12.43 11.15 -3.62
CA ASP A 105 -12.42 12.10 -4.70
C ASP A 105 -11.18 11.86 -5.59
N THR A 106 -11.22 12.31 -6.85
CA THR A 106 -10.08 12.22 -7.78
C THR A 106 -9.23 13.48 -7.67
N PRO A 107 -8.00 13.41 -7.13
CA PRO A 107 -7.07 14.53 -7.17
C PRO A 107 -6.70 14.87 -8.62
N ASN A 108 -6.33 16.12 -8.85
CA ASN A 108 -5.79 16.59 -10.11
C ASN A 108 -4.44 17.24 -9.81
N VAL A 109 -3.35 16.52 -10.11
CA VAL A 109 -1.98 16.97 -9.82
C VAL A 109 -1.64 18.24 -10.60
N MET A 110 -2.02 18.30 -11.87
CA MET A 110 -1.82 19.46 -12.75
C MET A 110 -2.33 20.77 -12.12
N PHE A 111 -3.52 20.74 -11.51
CA PHE A 111 -4.13 21.90 -10.87
C PHE A 111 -3.97 21.92 -9.33
N ARG A 112 -3.20 20.98 -8.76
CA ARG A 112 -3.03 20.77 -7.30
C ARG A 112 -4.34 20.86 -6.51
N SER A 113 -5.41 20.30 -7.07
CA SER A 113 -6.77 20.45 -6.54
C SER A 113 -7.54 19.14 -6.60
N ILE A 114 -8.75 19.13 -6.05
CA ILE A 114 -9.67 17.99 -6.18
C ILE A 114 -10.59 18.28 -7.37
N SER A 115 -10.76 17.30 -8.26
CA SER A 115 -11.61 17.47 -9.44
C SER A 115 -13.08 17.64 -9.04
N ASN A 116 -13.68 18.77 -9.43
CA ASN A 116 -15.12 19.02 -9.22
C ASN A 116 -16.01 18.35 -10.28
N HIS A 117 -15.41 17.77 -11.32
CA HIS A 117 -16.14 17.16 -12.45
C HIS A 117 -16.46 15.68 -12.24
N VAL A 118 -15.78 15.03 -11.28
CA VAL A 118 -15.93 13.62 -11.00
C VAL A 118 -16.62 13.48 -9.65
N LYS A 119 -17.74 12.75 -9.62
CA LYS A 119 -18.44 12.46 -8.36
C LYS A 119 -17.57 11.54 -7.49
N PRO A 120 -17.38 11.84 -6.19
CA PRO A 120 -16.63 10.95 -5.30
C PRO A 120 -17.21 9.54 -5.25
N GLN A 121 -16.32 8.56 -5.21
CA GLN A 121 -16.68 7.18 -4.95
C GLN A 121 -16.83 6.96 -3.44
N PHE A 122 -18.00 6.47 -3.00
CA PHE A 122 -18.16 6.01 -1.62
C PHE A 122 -17.72 4.54 -1.49
N LEU A 123 -16.87 4.25 -0.50
CA LEU A 123 -16.46 2.90 -0.14
C LEU A 123 -16.67 2.63 1.36
N PRO A 124 -17.34 1.53 1.75
CA PRO A 124 -17.32 1.06 3.14
C PRO A 124 -15.90 0.72 3.60
N PRO A 125 -15.59 0.72 4.91
CA PRO A 125 -14.22 0.52 5.43
C PRO A 125 -13.55 -0.77 4.95
N GLU A 126 -14.33 -1.84 4.77
CA GLU A 126 -13.81 -3.10 4.21
C GLU A 126 -13.34 -2.95 2.75
N LYS A 127 -14.10 -2.24 1.92
CA LYS A 127 -13.70 -1.98 0.54
C LYS A 127 -12.58 -0.96 0.47
N THR A 128 -12.57 0.03 1.35
CA THR A 128 -11.49 1.03 1.41
C THR A 128 -10.14 0.38 1.69
N ARG A 129 -10.02 -0.50 2.70
CA ARG A 129 -8.74 -1.18 2.99
C ARG A 129 -8.23 -2.07 1.85
N GLN A 130 -9.11 -2.52 0.97
CA GLN A 130 -8.78 -3.38 -0.19
C GLN A 130 -8.43 -2.58 -1.45
N LEU A 131 -8.99 -1.36 -1.61
CA LEU A 131 -8.98 -0.65 -2.89
C LEU A 131 -8.28 0.71 -2.85
N LEU A 132 -8.22 1.35 -1.69
CA LEU A 132 -7.55 2.66 -1.53
C LEU A 132 -6.04 2.48 -1.61
N TYR A 133 -5.49 1.54 -0.84
CA TYR A 133 -4.05 1.31 -0.74
C TYR A 133 -3.62 0.28 -1.79
N GLN A 134 -2.80 0.69 -2.75
CA GLN A 134 -2.40 -0.17 -3.88
C GLN A 134 -1.01 -0.76 -3.69
N LYS A 135 -0.05 0.03 -3.18
CA LYS A 135 1.31 -0.44 -2.85
C LYS A 135 1.92 0.47 -1.81
N ILE A 136 2.76 -0.08 -0.94
CA ILE A 136 3.50 0.68 0.06
C ILE A 136 4.93 0.14 0.21
N VAL A 137 5.91 1.04 0.34
CA VAL A 137 7.33 0.69 0.54
C VAL A 137 7.93 1.60 1.61
N LEU A 138 8.81 1.03 2.46
CA LEU A 138 9.53 1.74 3.52
C LEU A 138 10.98 2.01 3.08
N SER A 139 11.56 3.12 3.55
CA SER A 139 12.96 3.49 3.29
C SER A 139 13.98 2.90 4.27
N SER A 140 13.53 2.24 5.35
CA SER A 140 14.42 1.56 6.30
C SER A 140 13.67 0.56 7.19
N ASP A 141 14.44 -0.22 7.96
CA ASP A 141 13.96 -1.10 9.03
C ASP A 141 13.78 -0.37 10.37
N ARG A 142 14.23 0.88 10.47
CA ARG A 142 14.19 1.65 11.71
C ARG A 142 12.77 2.09 12.02
N SER A 143 12.40 1.94 13.29
CA SER A 143 11.15 2.44 13.85
C SER A 143 11.26 3.87 14.38
N ASP A 144 12.41 4.52 14.18
CA ASP A 144 12.61 5.94 14.48
C ASP A 144 12.17 6.82 13.30
N GLY A 145 12.03 8.13 13.55
CA GLY A 145 11.40 9.08 12.64
C GLY A 145 12.11 9.30 11.30
N ASP A 146 13.24 8.63 11.05
CA ASP A 146 13.98 8.71 9.79
C ASP A 146 13.46 7.72 8.72
N CYS A 147 12.52 6.84 9.09
CA CYS A 147 11.87 5.96 8.13
C CYS A 147 10.74 6.70 7.39
N THR A 148 10.88 6.81 6.07
CA THR A 148 9.84 7.33 5.17
C THR A 148 9.05 6.18 4.57
N VAL A 149 7.73 6.35 4.56
CA VAL A 149 6.77 5.44 3.97
C VAL A 149 6.21 6.10 2.71
N LEU A 150 6.39 5.45 1.56
CA LEU A 150 5.79 5.88 0.30
C LEU A 150 4.60 4.98 -0.01
N LEU A 151 3.43 5.60 -0.19
CA LEU A 151 2.16 4.96 -0.46
C LEU A 151 1.69 5.34 -1.87
N ARG A 152 1.42 4.34 -2.70
CA ARG A 152 0.55 4.48 -3.86
C ARG A 152 -0.88 4.18 -3.48
N HIS A 153 -1.76 5.14 -3.74
CA HIS A 153 -3.17 5.02 -3.48
C HIS A 153 -4.01 5.34 -4.71
N ARG A 154 -5.24 4.81 -4.75
CA ARG A 154 -6.21 5.11 -5.79
C ARG A 154 -6.42 6.64 -5.90
N PRO A 155 -6.53 7.20 -7.13
CA PRO A 155 -6.52 6.54 -8.44
C PRO A 155 -5.16 6.16 -9.04
N GLY A 156 -4.05 6.36 -8.36
CA GLY A 156 -2.70 6.09 -8.88
C GLY A 156 -1.65 7.12 -8.44
N ASP A 157 -2.03 8.01 -7.54
CA ASP A 157 -1.18 9.03 -6.93
C ASP A 157 -0.24 8.44 -5.87
N LEU A 158 0.81 9.20 -5.56
CA LEU A 158 1.72 8.92 -4.47
C LEU A 158 1.51 9.91 -3.33
N SER A 159 1.53 9.39 -2.11
CA SER A 159 1.65 10.16 -0.87
C SER A 159 2.74 9.56 0.00
N PHE A 160 3.38 10.37 0.83
CA PHE A 160 4.42 9.93 1.74
C PHE A 160 4.24 10.48 3.15
N ALA A 161 4.83 9.79 4.12
CA ALA A 161 4.87 10.21 5.52
C ALA A 161 6.11 9.60 6.18
N ARG A 162 6.66 10.27 7.19
CA ARG A 162 7.65 9.67 8.09
C ARG A 162 6.94 8.90 9.19
N VAL A 163 7.60 7.87 9.73
CA VAL A 163 7.09 7.14 10.88
C VAL A 163 6.97 8.12 12.07
N GLY A 164 5.74 8.27 12.59
CA GLY A 164 5.42 9.25 13.63
C GLY A 164 4.67 10.48 13.13
N ASP A 165 4.61 10.72 11.82
CA ASP A 165 3.75 11.74 11.24
C ASP A 165 2.27 11.42 11.47
N THR A 166 1.44 12.45 11.58
CA THR A 166 -0.01 12.31 11.75
C THR A 166 -0.79 12.41 10.45
N GLU A 167 -0.18 12.96 9.39
CA GLU A 167 -0.82 13.26 8.11
C GLU A 167 0.00 12.73 6.92
N TRP A 168 -0.68 12.29 5.86
CA TRP A 168 -0.04 11.99 4.57
C TRP A 168 0.28 13.28 3.81
N THR A 169 1.48 13.37 3.25
CA THR A 169 1.87 14.44 2.31
C THR A 169 1.69 13.95 0.88
N TRP A 170 0.83 14.61 0.11
CA TRP A 170 0.62 14.30 -1.30
C TRP A 170 1.84 14.72 -2.13
N LEU A 171 2.29 13.86 -3.04
CA LEU A 171 3.42 14.15 -3.91
C LEU A 171 2.95 14.92 -5.15
N ASP A 172 3.06 16.25 -5.14
CA ASP A 172 2.56 17.16 -6.19
C ASP A 172 3.63 18.14 -6.71
N THR A 173 4.90 17.77 -6.57
CA THR A 173 6.07 18.61 -6.89
C THR A 173 6.18 19.00 -8.35
N MET A 174 5.61 18.20 -9.26
CA MET A 174 5.53 18.49 -10.69
C MET A 174 4.19 18.05 -11.27
N GLU A 175 3.85 18.60 -12.43
CA GLU A 175 2.59 18.36 -13.14
C GLU A 175 2.31 16.87 -13.44
N ARG A 176 3.36 16.05 -13.56
CA ARG A 176 3.28 14.63 -13.92
C ARG A 176 3.44 13.69 -12.72
N CYS A 177 3.24 14.15 -11.48
CA CYS A 177 3.25 13.27 -10.30
C CYS A 177 1.95 12.45 -10.13
N GLU A 178 1.45 11.88 -11.21
CA GLU A 178 0.21 11.08 -11.26
C GLU A 178 0.39 9.82 -12.11
N LEU A 179 -0.58 8.90 -12.00
CA LEU A 179 -0.67 7.68 -12.79
C LEU A 179 0.57 6.78 -12.63
N TYR A 180 1.05 6.62 -11.40
CA TYR A 180 2.09 5.64 -11.12
C TYR A 180 1.52 4.24 -11.18
N ASN A 181 2.30 3.27 -11.64
CA ASN A 181 1.95 1.85 -11.62
C ASN A 181 2.68 1.12 -10.49
N ASP A 182 4.00 1.34 -10.39
CA ASP A 182 4.87 0.60 -9.50
C ASP A 182 6.05 1.44 -9.02
N PHE A 183 6.65 1.04 -7.90
CA PHE A 183 7.83 1.70 -7.34
C PHE A 183 8.61 0.81 -6.37
N PHE A 184 9.90 1.10 -6.17
CA PHE A 184 10.73 0.49 -5.14
C PHE A 184 11.64 1.53 -4.46
N PHE A 185 12.24 1.17 -3.34
CA PHE A 185 13.24 1.97 -2.65
C PHE A 185 14.64 1.40 -2.91
N ASN A 186 15.60 2.26 -3.24
CA ASN A 186 16.99 1.90 -3.47
C ASN A 186 17.86 2.30 -2.26
N ASP A 187 18.45 1.33 -1.58
CA ASP A 187 19.27 1.58 -0.40
C ASP A 187 20.58 2.33 -0.73
N ASN A 188 21.09 2.18 -1.96
CA ASN A 188 22.39 2.73 -2.34
C ASN A 188 22.41 4.26 -2.41
N ASP A 189 21.36 4.86 -2.97
CA ASP A 189 21.23 6.31 -3.12
C ASP A 189 20.08 6.90 -2.29
N ARG A 190 19.40 6.06 -1.50
CA ARG A 190 18.32 6.44 -0.59
C ARG A 190 17.14 7.11 -1.29
N CYS A 191 16.89 6.76 -2.55
CA CYS A 191 15.79 7.29 -3.36
C CYS A 191 14.73 6.23 -3.66
N PHE A 192 13.49 6.68 -3.86
CA PHE A 192 12.46 5.84 -4.47
C PHE A 192 12.52 5.98 -5.99
N TYR A 193 12.28 4.88 -6.68
CA TYR A 193 12.16 4.81 -8.13
C TYR A 193 10.73 4.40 -8.46
N ALA A 194 10.01 5.23 -9.21
CA ALA A 194 8.60 5.00 -9.53
C ALA A 194 8.38 5.07 -11.03
N VAL A 195 7.62 4.12 -11.57
CA VAL A 195 7.24 4.06 -12.98
C VAL A 195 5.78 4.45 -13.17
N ARG A 196 5.53 5.28 -14.19
CA ARG A 196 4.21 5.76 -14.58
C ARG A 196 3.54 4.87 -15.63
N GLU A 197 2.26 5.10 -15.88
CA GLU A 197 1.45 4.37 -16.87
C GLU A 197 1.96 4.50 -18.31
N ASP A 198 2.69 5.57 -18.62
CA ASP A 198 3.35 5.79 -19.92
C ASP A 198 4.79 5.24 -19.98
N GLY A 199 5.25 4.59 -18.91
CA GLY A 199 6.60 4.04 -18.76
C GLY A 199 7.66 5.07 -18.39
N GLU A 200 7.30 6.32 -18.10
CA GLU A 200 8.23 7.33 -17.55
C GLU A 200 8.69 6.91 -16.15
N VAL A 201 9.98 7.03 -15.87
CA VAL A 201 10.55 6.68 -14.55
C VAL A 201 11.01 7.93 -13.83
N HIS A 202 10.53 8.08 -12.60
CA HIS A 202 10.91 9.12 -11.68
C HIS A 202 11.83 8.59 -10.59
N THR A 203 12.85 9.39 -10.26
CA THR A 203 13.49 9.33 -8.93
C THR A 203 12.77 10.28 -8.00
N ILE A 204 12.51 9.84 -6.78
CA ILE A 204 11.83 10.60 -5.72
C ILE A 204 12.75 10.58 -4.49
N ASP A 205 13.38 11.70 -4.21
CA ASP A 205 14.19 11.93 -3.02
C ASP A 205 13.33 12.60 -1.94
N LEU A 206 13.17 11.91 -0.81
CA LEU A 206 12.38 12.34 0.34
C LEU A 206 13.23 12.60 1.59
N ASN A 207 14.57 12.65 1.45
CA ASN A 207 15.47 12.81 2.59
C ASN A 207 15.49 14.26 3.11
N GLY A 208 15.21 15.24 2.24
CA GLY A 208 15.16 16.65 2.58
C GLY A 208 13.85 17.10 3.24
N PRO A 209 13.74 18.42 3.54
CA PRO A 209 12.51 19.03 4.05
C PRO A 209 11.41 19.10 2.97
N SER A 210 11.80 19.09 1.70
CA SER A 210 10.88 19.08 0.56
C SER A 210 11.22 17.92 -0.38
N PRO A 211 10.21 17.25 -0.95
CA PRO A 211 10.42 16.20 -1.95
C PRO A 211 11.09 16.76 -3.21
N ILE A 212 12.04 16.01 -3.77
CA ILE A 212 12.66 16.32 -5.06
C ILE A 212 12.34 15.17 -6.01
N VAL A 213 11.68 15.47 -7.12
CA VAL A 213 11.35 14.47 -8.13
C VAL A 213 12.02 14.81 -9.46
N LYS A 214 12.70 13.84 -10.07
CA LYS A 214 13.37 13.99 -11.36
C LYS A 214 12.96 12.87 -12.32
N VAL A 215 12.69 13.24 -13.57
CA VAL A 215 12.54 12.28 -14.67
C VAL A 215 13.91 11.75 -15.04
N ILE A 216 14.11 10.44 -14.92
CA ILE A 216 15.37 9.77 -15.27
C ILE A 216 15.24 8.90 -16.51
N PHE A 217 14.01 8.61 -16.92
CA PHE A 217 13.71 7.90 -18.15
C PHE A 217 12.40 8.42 -18.72
N ASN A 218 12.43 8.87 -19.98
CA ASN A 218 11.24 9.39 -20.66
C ASN A 218 10.34 8.23 -21.12
N GLY A 219 9.02 8.38 -20.97
CA GLY A 219 8.06 7.37 -21.39
C GLY A 219 8.15 7.00 -22.88
N LEU A 220 7.81 5.75 -23.21
CA LEU A 220 8.00 5.17 -24.55
C LEU A 220 6.86 5.45 -25.55
N SER A 221 6.15 6.58 -25.36
CA SER A 221 4.91 7.03 -26.04
C SER A 221 3.58 6.57 -25.42
N TRP A 222 2.58 7.46 -25.51
CA TRP A 222 1.22 7.35 -24.97
C TRP A 222 0.32 6.29 -25.64
N GLN A 223 0.83 5.56 -26.64
CA GLN A 223 0.00 4.67 -27.47
C GLN A 223 -0.24 3.30 -26.82
N ASN A 224 0.26 3.05 -25.61
CA ASN A 224 0.25 1.72 -25.01
C ASN A 224 0.07 1.77 -23.49
N THR A 225 -1.18 1.69 -23.04
CA THR A 225 -1.61 1.65 -21.63
C THR A 225 -1.44 0.24 -21.02
N CYS A 226 -0.27 -0.37 -21.21
CA CYS A 226 0.06 -1.63 -20.56
C CYS A 226 0.62 -1.35 -19.16
N PRO A 227 0.35 -2.21 -18.16
CA PRO A 227 0.98 -2.03 -16.86
C PRO A 227 2.50 -2.20 -16.97
N TYR A 228 3.19 -1.21 -16.40
CA TYR A 228 4.64 -1.21 -16.26
C TYR A 228 5.02 -1.52 -14.82
N TYR A 229 6.01 -2.40 -14.65
CA TYR A 229 6.60 -2.74 -13.36
C TYR A 229 8.07 -2.35 -13.37
N ILE A 230 8.60 -2.06 -12.19
CA ILE A 230 9.99 -1.63 -12.04
C ILE A 230 10.62 -2.37 -10.87
N LEU A 231 11.82 -2.90 -11.09
CA LEU A 231 12.54 -3.65 -10.07
C LEU A 231 14.04 -3.40 -10.14
N LEU A 232 14.69 -3.46 -8.98
CA LEU A 232 16.14 -3.41 -8.83
C LEU A 232 16.69 -4.83 -8.75
N SER A 233 17.67 -5.12 -9.59
CA SER A 233 18.41 -6.38 -9.55
C SER A 233 19.39 -6.40 -8.38
N SER A 234 19.75 -7.60 -7.94
CA SER A 234 20.78 -7.77 -6.90
C SER A 234 22.16 -7.23 -7.29
N TRP A 235 22.40 -6.96 -8.57
CA TRP A 235 23.64 -6.41 -9.11
C TRP A 235 23.53 -4.92 -9.48
N GLY A 236 22.43 -4.26 -9.10
CA GLY A 236 22.24 -2.81 -9.25
C GLY A 236 21.60 -2.34 -10.55
N ASP A 237 21.25 -3.26 -11.46
CA ASP A 237 20.53 -2.92 -12.68
C ASP A 237 19.04 -2.65 -12.38
N ILE A 238 18.46 -1.68 -13.07
CA ILE A 238 17.02 -1.40 -13.00
C ILE A 238 16.34 -1.97 -14.24
N PHE A 239 15.36 -2.85 -14.01
CA PHE A 239 14.55 -3.43 -15.07
C PHE A 239 13.18 -2.77 -15.16
N HIS A 240 12.73 -2.61 -16.38
CA HIS A 240 11.43 -2.09 -16.74
C HIS A 240 10.67 -3.21 -17.45
N ILE A 241 9.67 -3.75 -16.76
CA ILE A 241 8.89 -4.87 -17.25
C ILE A 241 7.57 -4.34 -17.76
N ARG A 242 7.24 -4.71 -18.99
CA ARG A 242 5.95 -4.41 -19.61
C ARG A 242 5.19 -5.70 -19.79
N ARG A 243 4.00 -5.80 -19.18
CA ARG A 243 3.09 -6.93 -19.42
C ARG A 243 2.12 -6.56 -20.53
N ILE A 244 2.09 -7.34 -21.60
CA ILE A 244 1.22 -7.12 -22.75
C ILE A 244 0.11 -8.16 -22.71
N TYR A 245 -1.13 -7.67 -22.78
CA TYR A 245 -2.30 -8.52 -22.96
C TYR A 245 -2.68 -8.45 -24.42
N ASP A 246 -2.74 -9.60 -25.09
CA ASP A 246 -3.34 -9.64 -26.42
C ASP A 246 -4.85 -9.38 -26.27
N PRO A 247 -5.44 -8.53 -27.12
CA PRO A 247 -6.89 -8.35 -27.11
C PRO A 247 -7.54 -9.71 -27.39
N PRO A 248 -8.62 -10.07 -26.68
CA PRO A 248 -9.27 -11.37 -26.89
C PRO A 248 -9.69 -11.49 -28.35
N ASP A 249 -9.07 -12.41 -29.08
CA ASP A 249 -9.42 -12.69 -30.45
C ASP A 249 -10.86 -13.21 -30.46
N HIS A 250 -11.73 -12.69 -31.33
CA HIS A 250 -13.16 -13.04 -31.38
C HIS A 250 -13.43 -14.52 -31.75
N LYS A 251 -12.40 -15.37 -31.81
CA LYS A 251 -12.47 -16.76 -32.27
C LYS A 251 -11.79 -17.81 -31.40
N SER A 252 -11.15 -17.46 -30.29
CA SER A 252 -10.69 -18.46 -29.32
C SER A 252 -10.61 -17.89 -27.91
N TYR A 253 -11.20 -18.61 -26.94
CA TYR A 253 -10.95 -18.41 -25.51
C TYR A 253 -9.56 -18.96 -25.15
N SER A 254 -8.52 -18.39 -25.74
CA SER A 254 -7.13 -18.62 -25.34
C SER A 254 -6.55 -17.27 -24.94
N ASP A 255 -6.55 -16.99 -23.64
CA ASP A 255 -5.81 -15.87 -23.08
C ASP A 255 -4.30 -16.17 -23.24
N GLU A 256 -3.73 -15.87 -24.40
CA GLU A 256 -2.27 -15.92 -24.58
C GLU A 256 -1.67 -14.67 -23.92
N GLU A 257 -1.02 -14.86 -22.77
CA GLU A 257 -0.32 -13.79 -22.05
C GLU A 257 1.13 -13.69 -22.54
N HIS A 258 1.57 -12.47 -22.84
CA HIS A 258 2.96 -12.21 -23.26
C HIS A 258 3.63 -11.19 -22.34
N GLU A 259 4.69 -11.62 -21.66
CA GLU A 259 5.56 -10.76 -20.87
C GLU A 259 6.73 -10.25 -21.73
N GLN A 260 6.98 -8.94 -21.71
CA GLN A 260 8.14 -8.34 -22.38
C GLN A 260 9.02 -7.64 -21.37
N ASN A 261 10.17 -8.26 -21.12
CA ASN A 261 11.18 -7.75 -20.21
C ASN A 261 12.14 -6.82 -20.96
N HIS A 262 12.39 -5.66 -20.37
CA HIS A 262 13.37 -4.74 -20.89
C HIS A 262 14.34 -4.30 -19.78
N LYS A 263 15.63 -4.25 -20.12
CA LYS A 263 16.62 -3.54 -19.31
C LYS A 263 16.60 -2.07 -19.68
N VAL A 264 16.59 -1.20 -18.67
CA VAL A 264 16.76 0.23 -18.89
C VAL A 264 18.17 0.62 -18.50
N ASP A 265 18.90 1.15 -19.47
CA ASP A 265 20.10 1.92 -19.19
C ASP A 265 19.67 3.35 -18.91
N LEU A 266 19.73 3.74 -17.64
CA LEU A 266 19.37 5.09 -17.20
C LEU A 266 20.36 6.16 -17.69
N ALA A 267 21.63 5.80 -17.90
CA ALA A 267 22.65 6.74 -18.36
C ALA A 267 22.48 7.05 -19.84
N GLU A 268 22.18 6.03 -20.65
CA GLU A 268 22.02 6.19 -22.10
C GLU A 268 20.56 6.42 -22.54
N GLN A 269 19.60 6.37 -21.61
CA GLN A 269 18.15 6.32 -21.89
C GLN A 269 17.78 5.24 -22.92
N LYS A 270 18.46 4.08 -22.86
CA LYS A 270 18.23 2.98 -23.80
C LYS A 270 17.45 1.86 -23.15
N VAL A 271 16.55 1.28 -23.93
CA VAL A 271 15.76 0.13 -23.55
C VAL A 271 16.20 -1.06 -24.39
N THR A 272 16.73 -2.09 -23.75
CA THR A 272 17.15 -3.32 -24.43
C THR A 272 16.19 -4.43 -24.05
N LYS A 273 15.52 -5.02 -25.04
CA LYS A 273 14.66 -6.19 -24.80
C LYS A 273 15.52 -7.37 -24.35
N ILE A 274 15.12 -8.01 -23.25
CA ILE A 274 15.76 -9.22 -22.75
C ILE A 274 14.79 -10.39 -22.96
N LYS A 275 15.32 -11.53 -23.39
CA LYS A 275 14.53 -12.74 -23.61
C LYS A 275 14.49 -13.68 -22.40
N ASP A 276 15.52 -13.64 -21.54
CA ASP A 276 15.67 -14.53 -20.39
C ASP A 276 16.18 -13.74 -19.16
N LEU A 277 15.49 -13.88 -18.01
CA LEU A 277 15.88 -13.35 -16.69
C LEU A 277 16.44 -14.47 -15.83
#